data_AF-A0A3A0BH50-F1
#
_entry.id   AF-A0A3A0BH50-F1
#
_cell.length_a   1.000
_cell.length_b   1.000
_cell.length_c   1.000
_cell.angle_alpha   90.00
_cell.angle_beta   90.00
_cell.angle_gamma   90.00
#
_symmetry.space_group_name_H-M   'P 1'
#
loop_
_entity.id
_entity.type
_entity.pdbx_description
1 polymer ?
#
loop_
_entity_poly.entity_id
_entity_poly.type
_entity_poly.pdbx_seq_one_letter_code
_entity_poly.pdbx_strand_id
1 'polypeptide(L)' 'WEVYKSLPNLLEEIRKCLSDRPLFIVVTVYAVRASAIHVAQALDEMMRKFDGKIESGELVTREKSAGRLLSQAVFARWSK' A
#
# COMPACT_ATOMS: atom_id res chain seq x y z
N TRP A 1 -7.12 -16.24 6.29
CA TRP A 1 -6.29 -15.04 6.16
C TRP A 1 -7.07 -13.85 6.71
N GLU A 2 -6.45 -13.07 7.60
CA GLU A 2 -7.01 -11.83 8.13
C GLU A 2 -6.00 -10.71 7.83
N VAL A 3 -6.34 -9.77 6.94
CA VAL A 3 -5.45 -8.67 6.49
C VAL A 3 -4.60 -8.11 7.62
N TYR A 4 -5.22 -7.67 8.70
CA TYR A 4 -4.52 -6.96 9.76
C TYR A 4 -3.53 -7.82 10.54
N LYS A 5 -3.83 -9.11 10.69
CA LYS A 5 -2.94 -10.05 11.39
C LYS A 5 -1.83 -10.54 10.45
N SER A 6 -2.12 -10.64 9.15
CA SER A 6 -1.24 -11.27 8.17
C SER A 6 -0.35 -10.27 7.42
N LEU A 7 -0.75 -9.01 7.30
CA LEU A 7 -0.03 -7.99 6.52
C LEU A 7 1.38 -7.71 7.05
N PRO A 8 1.61 -7.52 8.37
CA PRO A 8 2.97 -7.30 8.88
C PRO A 8 3.92 -8.46 8.54
N ASN A 9 3.46 -9.70 8.73
CA ASN A 9 4.26 -10.90 8.41
C ASN A 9 4.56 -10.99 6.91
N LEU A 10 3.58 -10.69 6.06
CA LEU A 10 3.78 -10.67 4.61
C LEU A 10 4.80 -9.62 4.18
N LEU A 11 4.71 -8.40 4.74
CA LEU A 11 5.65 -7.31 4.45
C LEU A 11 7.08 -7.70 4.87
N GLU A 12 7.25 -8.33 6.02
CA GLU A 12 8.57 -8.81 6.46
C GLU A 12 9.17 -9.88 5.53
N GLU A 13 8.35 -10.80 4.99
CA GLU A 13 8.83 -11.75 3.99
C GLU A 13 9.16 -11.07 2.65
N ILE A 14 8.36 -10.09 2.20
CA ILE A 14 8.65 -9.31 1.00
C ILE A 14 9.98 -8.56 1.15
N ARG A 15 10.25 -7.98 2.33
CA ARG A 15 11.49 -7.26 2.64
C ARG A 15 12.74 -8.11 2.41
N LYS A 16 12.66 -9.41 2.69
CA LYS A 16 13.76 -10.37 2.47
C LYS A 16 14.01 -10.67 0.99
N CYS A 17 13.01 -10.46 0.14
CA CYS A 17 13.07 -10.68 -1.30
C CYS A 17 13.50 -9.43 -2.08
N LEU A 18 13.73 -8.29 -1.41
CA LEU A 18 14.15 -7.06 -2.08
C LEU A 18 15.60 -7.15 -2.54
N SER A 19 15.88 -6.52 -3.69
CA SER A 19 17.26 -6.26 -4.11
C SER A 19 17.92 -5.23 -3.19
N ASP A 20 19.24 -5.10 -3.30
CA ASP A 20 19.99 -4.06 -2.57
C ASP A 20 19.59 -2.62 -2.95
N ARG A 21 18.90 -2.47 -4.10
CA ARG A 21 18.45 -1.20 -4.66
C ARG A 21 17.01 -1.34 -5.17
N PRO A 22 16.01 -1.45 -4.28
CA PRO A 22 14.62 -1.56 -4.70
C PRO A 22 14.17 -0.25 -5.35
N LEU A 23 13.43 -0.36 -6.45
CA LEU A 23 12.90 0.82 -7.16
C LEU A 23 11.56 1.26 -6.57
N PHE A 24 10.66 0.31 -6.32
CA PHE A 24 9.37 0.56 -5.72
C PHE A 24 8.74 -0.70 -5.12
N ILE A 25 7.79 -0.49 -4.23
CA ILE A 25 6.83 -1.49 -3.75
C ILE A 25 5.46 -0.83 -3.72
N VAL A 26 4.43 -1.57 -4.15
CA VAL A 26 3.04 -1.12 -4.08
C VAL A 26 2.18 -2.16 -3.37
N VAL A 27 1.35 -1.70 -2.45
CA VAL A 27 0.38 -2.52 -1.72
C VAL A 27 -1.00 -1.97 -2.02
N THR A 28 -1.88 -2.83 -2.53
CA THR A 28 -3.28 -2.50 -2.80
C THR A 28 -4.18 -3.41 -1.97
N VAL A 29 -5.08 -2.81 -1.18
CA VAL A 29 -5.98 -3.54 -0.29
C VAL A 29 -7.43 -3.22 -0.65
N TYR A 30 -8.16 -4.23 -1.11
CA TYR A 30 -9.60 -4.14 -1.43
C TYR A 30 -10.50 -4.29 -0.18
N ALA A 31 -9.93 -4.67 0.96
CA ALA A 31 -10.67 -4.85 2.21
C ALA A 31 -10.92 -3.50 2.90
N VAL A 32 -12.13 -2.97 2.69
CA VAL A 32 -12.58 -1.59 3.00
C VAL A 32 -12.50 -1.14 4.46
N ARG A 33 -12.07 -1.98 5.40
CA ARG A 33 -11.85 -1.54 6.78
C ARG A 33 -10.52 -0.81 6.97
N ALA A 34 -9.52 -1.09 6.13
CA ALA A 34 -8.18 -0.53 6.30
C ALA A 34 -8.09 0.85 5.66
N SER A 35 -7.58 1.84 6.39
CA SER A 35 -7.28 3.15 5.82
C SER A 35 -5.99 3.09 5.01
N ALA A 36 -5.89 3.94 3.96
CA ALA A 36 -4.66 4.09 3.20
C ALA A 36 -3.47 4.48 4.10
N ILE A 37 -3.74 5.26 5.16
CA ILE A 37 -2.74 5.67 6.16
C ILE A 37 -2.17 4.44 6.88
N HIS A 38 -3.01 3.49 7.30
CA HIS A 38 -2.53 2.29 7.99
C HIS A 38 -1.58 1.46 7.10
N VAL A 39 -1.96 1.29 5.83
CA VAL A 39 -1.12 0.57 4.85
C VAL A 39 0.17 1.33 4.59
N ALA A 40 0.11 2.66 4.49
CA ALA A 40 1.27 3.52 4.29
C ALA A 40 2.26 3.43 5.45
N GLN A 41 1.80 3.47 6.70
CA GLN A 41 2.66 3.36 7.89
C GLN A 41 3.35 2.00 7.96
N ALA A 42 2.63 0.90 7.69
CA ALA A 42 3.22 -0.44 7.66
C ALA A 42 4.28 -0.58 6.56
N LEU A 43 4.01 -0.01 5.38
CA LEU A 43 4.97 0.00 4.26
C LEU A 43 6.19 0.87 4.56
N ASP A 44 5.98 2.04 5.16
CA ASP A 44 7.06 2.95 5.58
C ASP A 44 7.97 2.27 6.60
N GLU A 45 7.40 1.64 7.63
CA GLU A 45 8.15 0.90 8.65
C GLU A 45 9.04 -0.19 8.02
N MET A 46 8.49 -0.98 7.10
CA MET A 46 9.24 -2.02 6.37
C MET A 46 10.39 -1.42 5.55
N MET A 47 10.19 -0.23 4.98
CA MET A 47 11.15 0.43 4.08
C MET A 47 12.09 1.42 4.77
N ARG A 48 12.03 1.60 6.10
CA ARG A 48 12.86 2.58 6.85
C ARG A 48 14.37 2.56 6.57
N LYS A 49 14.92 1.42 6.11
CA LYS A 49 16.34 1.28 5.76
C LYS A 49 16.70 1.83 4.37
N PHE A 50 15.70 2.08 3.53
CA PHE A 50 15.87 2.60 2.19
C PHE A 50 15.44 4.06 2.13
N ASP A 51 16.26 4.89 1.50
CA ASP A 51 15.89 6.27 1.21
C ASP A 51 14.93 6.30 0.00
N GLY A 52 13.71 6.80 0.24
CA GLY A 52 12.63 6.89 -0.74
C GLY A 52 11.41 7.63 -0.17
N LYS A 53 10.33 7.65 -0.93
CA LYS A 53 9.10 8.38 -0.60
C LYS A 53 7.90 7.45 -0.57
N ILE A 54 6.97 7.76 0.33
CA ILE A 54 5.68 7.08 0.45
C ILE A 54 4.59 7.96 -0.14
N GLU A 55 3.76 7.36 -0.99
CA GLU A 55 2.49 7.91 -1.46
C GLU A 55 1.36 6.96 -1.06
N SER A 56 0.19 7.49 -0.74
CA SER A 56 -0.96 6.66 -0.37
C SER A 56 -2.27 7.35 -0.67
N GLY A 57 -3.31 6.57 -0.90
CA GLY A 57 -4.65 7.09 -1.16
C GLY A 57 -5.64 6.00 -1.53
N GLU A 58 -6.65 6.38 -2.31
CA GLU A 58 -7.68 5.48 -2.79
C GLU A 58 -7.60 5.32 -4.30
N LEU A 59 -7.75 4.08 -4.77
CA LEU A 59 -8.02 3.79 -6.17
C LEU A 59 -9.53 3.95 -6.39
N VAL A 60 -9.89 4.94 -7.21
CA VAL A 60 -11.27 5.32 -7.46
C VAL A 60 -11.62 5.18 -8.95
N THR A 61 -12.85 4.74 -9.22
CA THR A 61 -13.44 4.82 -10.57
C THR A 61 -14.38 6.00 -10.64
N ARG A 62 -14.22 6.86 -11.65
CA ARG A 62 -15.18 7.93 -11.94
C ARG A 62 -16.29 7.40 -12.84
N GLU A 63 -17.52 7.42 -12.37
CA GLU A 63 -18.67 6.97 -13.17
C GLU A 63 -19.11 8.05 -14.19
N LYS A 64 -19.68 7.62 -15.33
CA LYS A 64 -19.94 8.50 -16.49
C LYS A 64 -21.24 9.31 -16.42
N SER A 65 -22.22 8.88 -15.63
CA SER A 65 -23.56 9.49 -15.57
C SER A 65 -23.60 10.80 -14.79
N ALA A 66 -22.92 10.88 -13.64
CA ALA A 66 -22.89 12.08 -12.79
C ALA A 66 -21.49 12.40 -12.24
N GLY A 67 -20.44 11.71 -12.70
CA GLY A 67 -19.06 12.01 -12.33
C GLY A 67 -18.66 11.62 -10.91
N ARG A 68 -19.48 10.83 -10.19
CA ARG A 68 -19.18 10.37 -8.82
C ARG A 68 -17.92 9.51 -8.78
N LEU A 69 -17.21 9.57 -7.66
CA LEU A 69 -16.06 8.71 -7.39
C LEU A 69 -16.51 7.48 -6.60
N LEU A 70 -16.20 6.30 -7.11
CA LEU A 70 -16.46 5.02 -6.46
C LEU A 70 -15.11 4.45 -5.98
N SER A 71 -14.89 4.48 -4.67
CA SER A 71 -13.70 3.86 -4.05
C SER A 71 -13.71 2.35 -4.27
N GLN A 72 -12.58 1.81 -4.73
CA GLN A 72 -12.40 0.38 -5.01
C GLN A 72 -11.41 -0.28 -4.07
N ALA A 73 -10.35 0.45 -3.68
CA ALA A 73 -9.29 -0.04 -2.83
C ALA A 73 -8.50 1.12 -2.23
N VAL A 74 -7.81 0.86 -1.12
CA VAL A 74 -6.73 1.74 -0.64
C VAL A 74 -5.39 1.25 -1.18
N PHE A 75 -4.45 2.17 -1.39
CA PHE A 75 -3.09 1.82 -1.78
C PHE A 75 -2.06 2.59 -0.97
N ALA A 76 -0.87 1.98 -0.86
CA ALA A 76 0.36 2.67 -0.48
C ALA A 76 1.49 2.24 -1.42
N ARG A 77 2.36 3.18 -1.77
CA ARG A 77 3.51 2.98 -2.65
C ARG A 77 4.75 3.60 -2.02
N TRP A 78 5.80 2.80 -1.87
CA TRP A 78 7.15 3.30 -1.63
C TRP A 78 7.89 3.35 -2.97
N SER A 79 8.64 4.41 -3.24
CA SER A 79 9.52 4.48 -4.42
C SER A 79 10.73 5.38 -4.17
N LYS A 80 11.84 5.07 -4.86
CA LYS A 80 13.04 5.90 -4.93
C LYS A 80 13.11 6.67 -6.24
#